data_AF-A0A834AMY5-F1
#
_entry.id   AF-A0A834AMY5-F1
#
_cell.length_a   1.000
_cell.length_b   1.000
_cell.length_c   1.000
_cell.angle_alpha   90.00
_cell.angle_beta   90.00
_cell.angle_gamma   90.00
#
_symmetry.space_group_name_H-M   'P 1'
#
loop_
_entity.id
_entity.type
_entity.pdbx_description
1 polymer ?
#
loop_
_entity_poly.entity_id
_entity_poly.type
_entity_poly.pdbx_seq_one_letter_code
_entity_poly.pdbx_strand_id
1 'polypeptide(L)'
;MAFKKAVKGTILAGGGALATVLGLSQFAHYRRKQMTLAYVEAAECISEPVNREPPSREAQLLTLQNTSEFDVLVIGGGATGCGCALDAVTRGLKTALVERDDFSSGTSSRSTKLIHGGVRYLQKAIMKLDIEQYRMVKEALHERANLLEIAPHLSAPLPIMLPIYKWWQLPYYWVGIKLYDLVAGSNCLRGSYVLSKSRALEHFPMLQKDKLVGAIVYYDETTQAQLCPS
;
A
#
# COMPACT_ATOMS: atom_id res chain seq x y z
N MET A 1 0.09 -35.05 7.23
CA MET A 1 0.57 -36.14 6.34
C MET A 1 -0.53 -36.57 5.35
N ALA A 2 -0.86 -35.74 4.37
CA ALA A 2 -1.91 -36.07 3.39
C ALA A 2 -1.61 -35.50 1.99
N PHE A 3 -0.33 -35.48 1.59
CA PHE A 3 0.10 -34.91 0.31
C PHE A 3 0.96 -35.86 -0.55
N LYS A 4 0.95 -37.17 -0.26
CA LYS A 4 1.84 -38.15 -0.91
C LYS A 4 1.16 -39.26 -1.72
N LYS A 5 -0.12 -39.13 -2.11
CA LYS A 5 -0.83 -40.21 -2.83
C LYS A 5 -1.48 -39.86 -4.18
N ALA A 6 -1.27 -38.68 -4.74
CA ALA A 6 -1.90 -38.28 -6.01
C ALA A 6 -0.90 -38.14 -7.19
N VAL A 7 0.23 -38.84 -7.16
CA VAL A 7 1.20 -38.86 -8.26
C VAL A 7 1.54 -40.30 -8.60
N LYS A 8 0.60 -41.02 -9.22
CA LYS A 8 0.86 -42.23 -10.01
C LYS A 8 -0.35 -42.49 -10.91
N GLY A 9 -0.17 -42.25 -12.20
CA GLY A 9 -1.08 -42.73 -13.25
C GLY A 9 -1.89 -41.64 -13.93
N THR A 10 -1.27 -40.90 -14.86
CA THR A 10 -1.80 -40.61 -16.22
C THR A 10 -0.92 -39.56 -16.90
N ILE A 11 0.07 -40.03 -17.65
CA ILE A 11 0.56 -39.31 -18.83
C ILE A 11 -0.08 -40.07 -19.99
N LEU A 12 -1.08 -39.50 -20.64
CA LEU A 12 -1.49 -39.84 -22.01
C LEU A 12 -2.37 -38.70 -22.56
N ALA A 13 -1.81 -38.04 -23.58
CA ALA A 13 -2.40 -37.15 -24.58
C ALA A 13 -3.83 -36.61 -24.33
N GLY A 14 -3.93 -35.32 -24.01
CA GLY A 14 -5.21 -34.58 -23.97
C GLY A 14 -5.50 -33.86 -22.64
N GLY A 15 -4.92 -34.35 -21.53
CA GLY A 15 -5.15 -33.80 -20.19
C GLY A 15 -4.43 -32.49 -19.87
N GLY A 16 -3.39 -32.11 -20.64
CA GLY A 16 -2.60 -30.91 -20.37
C GLY A 16 -3.40 -29.61 -20.50
N ALA A 17 -4.28 -29.51 -21.49
CA ALA A 17 -5.15 -28.35 -21.67
C ALA A 17 -6.25 -28.30 -20.59
N LEU A 18 -6.85 -29.44 -20.23
CA LEU A 18 -7.88 -29.49 -19.18
C LEU A 18 -7.30 -29.24 -17.79
N ALA A 19 -6.13 -29.78 -17.46
CA ALA A 19 -5.46 -29.53 -16.18
C ALA A 19 -4.93 -28.10 -16.08
N THR A 20 -4.48 -27.48 -17.18
CA THR A 20 -4.11 -26.06 -17.20
C THR A 20 -5.34 -25.15 -17.16
N VAL A 21 -6.43 -25.47 -17.86
CA VAL A 21 -7.68 -24.69 -17.80
C VAL A 21 -8.37 -24.81 -16.45
N LEU A 22 -8.45 -26.02 -15.88
CA LEU A 22 -8.99 -26.24 -14.53
C LEU A 22 -8.05 -25.69 -13.45
N GLY A 23 -6.74 -25.80 -13.65
CA GLY A 23 -5.74 -25.19 -12.78
C GLY A 23 -5.78 -23.67 -12.82
N LEU A 24 -5.90 -23.07 -14.01
CA LEU A 24 -6.05 -21.62 -14.20
C LEU A 24 -7.42 -21.14 -13.71
N SER A 25 -8.49 -21.92 -13.88
CA SER A 25 -9.82 -21.55 -13.39
C SER A 25 -9.91 -21.69 -11.88
N GLN A 26 -9.33 -22.72 -11.28
CA GLN A 26 -9.21 -22.86 -9.83
C GLN A 26 -8.26 -21.81 -9.24
N PHE A 27 -7.17 -21.46 -9.92
CA PHE A 27 -6.26 -20.41 -9.50
C PHE A 27 -6.90 -19.02 -9.66
N ALA A 28 -7.64 -18.78 -10.74
CA ALA A 28 -8.43 -17.56 -10.94
C ALA A 28 -9.58 -17.47 -9.95
N HIS A 29 -10.23 -18.58 -9.61
CA HIS A 29 -11.30 -18.64 -8.61
C HIS A 29 -10.75 -18.48 -7.19
N TYR A 30 -9.58 -19.04 -6.89
CA TYR A 30 -8.85 -18.82 -5.64
C TYR A 30 -8.36 -17.37 -5.52
N ARG A 31 -7.82 -16.77 -6.60
CA ARG A 31 -7.51 -15.34 -6.67
C ARG A 31 -8.75 -14.47 -6.47
N ARG A 32 -9.89 -14.81 -7.09
CA ARG A 32 -11.17 -14.12 -6.87
C ARG A 32 -11.62 -14.21 -5.41
N LYS A 33 -11.48 -15.37 -4.80
CA LYS A 33 -11.84 -15.62 -3.39
C LYS A 33 -10.88 -14.94 -2.40
N GLN A 34 -9.61 -14.76 -2.77
CA GLN A 34 -8.62 -14.01 -1.97
C GLN A 34 -8.73 -12.49 -2.18
N MET A 35 -9.23 -12.04 -3.34
CA MET A 35 -9.72 -10.67 -3.58
C MET A 35 -11.06 -10.39 -2.87
N THR A 36 -11.70 -11.40 -2.30
CA THR A 36 -12.86 -11.22 -1.40
C THR A 36 -12.36 -11.05 0.04
N LEU A 37 -11.41 -10.13 0.25
CA LEU A 37 -11.12 -9.58 1.57
C LEU A 37 -11.95 -8.31 1.68
N ALA A 38 -13.06 -8.42 2.41
CA ALA A 38 -13.97 -7.35 2.84
C ALA A 38 -14.02 -6.15 1.88
N TYR A 39 -14.57 -6.34 0.67
CA TYR A 39 -15.42 -5.28 0.14
C TYR A 39 -16.58 -5.21 1.13
N VAL A 40 -16.41 -4.41 2.19
CA VAL A 40 -17.55 -3.89 2.93
C VAL A 40 -18.27 -3.13 1.84
N GLU A 41 -19.36 -3.70 1.34
CA GLU A 41 -20.31 -2.99 0.50
C GLU A 41 -20.52 -1.68 1.23
N ALA A 42 -19.89 -0.61 0.70
CA ALA A 42 -19.76 0.65 1.42
C ALA A 42 -21.12 0.95 1.97
N ALA A 43 -21.25 0.85 3.30
CA ALA A 43 -22.53 0.77 3.98
C ALA A 43 -23.42 1.84 3.35
N GLU A 44 -24.49 1.38 2.69
CA GLU A 44 -25.42 2.16 1.86
C GLU A 44 -24.99 3.61 1.68
N CYS A 45 -24.33 3.96 0.56
CA CYS A 45 -23.90 5.33 0.23
C CYS A 45 -24.66 6.36 1.05
N ILE A 46 -24.04 6.84 2.15
CA ILE A 46 -24.68 7.80 3.05
C ILE A 46 -25.06 8.99 2.17
N SER A 47 -26.35 9.09 1.88
CA SER A 47 -26.91 10.03 0.89
C SER A 47 -27.16 11.40 1.49
N GLU A 48 -26.87 11.56 2.78
CA GLU A 48 -26.86 12.83 3.47
C GLU A 48 -25.75 13.70 2.89
N PRO A 49 -26.05 14.94 2.44
CA PRO A 49 -25.02 15.86 2.00
C PRO A 49 -24.06 16.09 3.17
N VAL A 50 -22.81 15.65 3.01
CA VAL A 50 -21.76 15.92 3.99
C VAL A 50 -21.63 17.43 4.12
N ASN A 51 -22.13 17.97 5.23
CA ASN A 51 -21.87 19.36 5.57
C ASN A 51 -20.35 19.51 5.68
N ARG A 52 -19.77 20.27 4.76
CA ARG A 52 -18.30 20.41 4.64
C ARG A 52 -17.73 21.26 5.76
N GLU A 53 -18.57 22.01 6.46
CA GLU A 53 -18.14 22.79 7.62
C GLU A 53 -18.09 21.90 8.86
N PRO A 54 -16.91 21.77 9.50
CA PRO A 54 -16.80 21.02 10.73
C PRO A 54 -17.68 21.68 11.81
N PRO A 55 -18.34 20.89 12.67
CA PRO A 55 -19.12 21.46 13.77
C PRO A 55 -18.22 22.30 14.67
N SER A 56 -18.75 23.40 15.21
CA SER A 56 -18.00 24.25 16.14
C SER A 56 -17.54 23.45 17.35
N ARG A 57 -16.42 23.86 17.96
CA ARG A 57 -15.89 23.22 19.18
C ARG A 57 -16.95 23.15 20.28
N GLU A 58 -17.78 24.17 20.40
CA GLU A 58 -18.89 24.23 21.37
C GLU A 58 -19.94 23.16 21.08
N ALA A 59 -20.35 23.00 19.82
CA ALA A 59 -21.30 21.96 19.42
C ALA A 59 -20.74 20.55 19.72
N GLN A 60 -19.46 20.31 19.44
CA GLN A 60 -18.80 19.03 19.73
C GLN A 60 -18.78 18.73 21.24
N LEU A 61 -18.48 19.72 22.08
CA LEU A 61 -18.49 19.57 23.54
C LEU A 61 -19.90 19.30 24.07
N LEU A 62 -20.92 19.97 23.53
CA LEU A 62 -22.32 19.71 23.87
C LEU A 62 -22.73 18.28 23.50
N THR A 63 -22.35 17.80 22.32
CA THR A 63 -22.60 16.41 21.91
C THR A 63 -21.93 15.41 22.86
N LEU A 64 -20.68 15.68 23.27
CA LEU A 64 -19.97 14.83 24.25
C LEU A 64 -20.65 14.82 25.62
N GLN A 65 -21.18 15.94 26.10
CA GLN A 65 -21.87 16.04 27.39
C GLN A 65 -23.29 15.44 27.36
N ASN A 66 -23.99 15.58 26.24
CA ASN A 66 -25.37 15.10 26.08
C ASN A 66 -25.45 13.60 25.73
N THR A 67 -24.34 13.01 25.28
CA THR A 67 -24.27 11.57 25.00
C THR A 67 -23.93 10.84 26.30
N SER A 68 -24.87 10.04 26.79
CA SER A 68 -24.73 9.35 28.08
C SER A 68 -23.64 8.27 28.09
N GLU A 69 -23.44 7.59 26.95
CA GLU A 69 -22.52 6.45 26.84
C GLU A 69 -21.97 6.32 25.41
N PHE A 70 -20.67 6.03 25.32
CA PHE A 70 -19.96 5.73 24.08
C PHE A 70 -19.51 4.28 24.10
N ASP A 71 -19.62 3.61 22.95
CA ASP A 71 -19.14 2.24 22.77
C ASP A 71 -17.61 2.20 22.66
N VAL A 72 -17.02 3.23 22.04
CA VAL A 72 -15.59 3.33 21.79
C VAL A 72 -15.07 4.73 22.11
N LEU A 73 -14.01 4.81 22.90
CA LEU A 73 -13.25 6.03 23.13
C LEU A 73 -11.85 5.89 22.53
N VAL A 74 -11.54 6.72 21.54
CA VAL A 74 -10.23 6.82 20.90
C VAL A 74 -9.46 7.99 21.51
N ILE A 75 -8.25 7.70 22.01
CA ILE A 75 -7.36 8.71 22.58
C ILE A 75 -6.21 8.95 21.59
N GLY A 76 -6.15 10.17 21.05
CA GLY A 76 -5.14 10.62 20.08
C GLY A 76 -5.70 10.75 18.66
N GLY A 77 -5.67 11.95 18.11
CA GLY A 77 -6.10 12.33 16.76
C GLY A 77 -4.99 12.23 15.70
N GLY A 78 -4.08 11.27 15.84
CA GLY A 78 -3.11 10.94 14.78
C GLY A 78 -3.74 10.05 13.70
N ALA A 79 -2.97 9.72 12.65
CA ALA A 79 -3.46 8.89 11.53
C ALA A 79 -4.08 7.56 12.00
N THR A 80 -3.47 6.89 12.98
CA THR A 80 -4.00 5.64 13.56
C THR A 80 -5.32 5.88 14.30
N GLY A 81 -5.40 6.92 15.13
CA GLY A 81 -6.62 7.22 15.89
C GLY A 81 -7.78 7.68 15.00
N CYS A 82 -7.51 8.55 14.01
CA CYS A 82 -8.48 8.92 12.98
C CYS A 82 -8.99 7.66 12.25
N GLY A 83 -8.10 6.73 11.86
CA GLY A 83 -8.47 5.49 11.18
C GLY A 83 -9.31 4.54 12.05
N CYS A 84 -8.95 4.37 13.32
CA CYS A 84 -9.74 3.57 14.27
C CYS A 84 -11.12 4.19 14.52
N ALA A 85 -11.20 5.52 14.67
CA ALA A 85 -12.48 6.19 14.85
C ALA A 85 -13.37 6.07 13.60
N LEU A 86 -12.78 6.21 12.41
CA LEU A 86 -13.49 6.00 11.15
C LEU A 86 -14.03 4.58 11.04
N ASP A 87 -13.22 3.54 11.31
CA ASP A 87 -13.65 2.14 11.27
C ASP A 87 -14.75 1.84 12.33
N ALA A 88 -14.67 2.44 13.51
CA ALA A 88 -15.70 2.27 14.53
C ALA A 88 -17.03 2.92 14.11
N VAL A 89 -16.99 4.13 13.56
CA VAL A 89 -18.18 4.85 13.09
C VAL A 89 -18.82 4.15 11.88
N THR A 90 -18.04 3.65 10.92
CA THR A 90 -18.59 2.93 9.76
C THR A 90 -19.24 1.60 10.14
N ARG A 91 -18.92 1.04 11.32
CA ARG A 91 -19.61 -0.11 11.92
C ARG A 91 -20.83 0.25 12.75
N GLY A 92 -21.19 1.54 12.83
CA GLY A 92 -22.35 2.04 13.57
C GLY A 92 -22.14 2.20 15.08
N LEU A 93 -20.88 2.17 15.56
CA LEU A 93 -20.57 2.34 16.99
C LEU A 93 -20.56 3.81 17.39
N LYS A 94 -21.11 4.12 18.57
CA LYS A 94 -21.01 5.46 19.16
C LYS A 94 -19.57 5.70 19.60
N THR A 95 -18.86 6.50 18.82
CA THR A 95 -17.42 6.70 19.00
C THR A 95 -17.10 8.13 19.38
N ALA A 96 -16.29 8.31 20.42
CA ALA A 96 -15.68 9.59 20.76
C ALA A 96 -14.17 9.54 20.46
N LEU A 97 -13.63 10.61 19.88
CA LEU A 97 -12.18 10.79 19.70
C LEU A 97 -11.75 12.05 20.41
N VAL A 98 -10.71 11.95 21.24
CA VAL A 98 -10.11 13.08 21.95
C VAL A 98 -8.65 13.25 21.57
N GLU A 99 -8.28 14.47 21.19
CA GLU A 99 -6.90 14.90 20.95
C GLU A 99 -6.60 16.08 21.87
N ARG A 100 -5.39 16.13 22.42
CA ARG A 100 -4.95 17.20 23.31
C ARG A 100 -4.61 18.46 22.51
N ASP A 101 -3.88 18.27 21.41
CA ASP A 101 -3.36 19.34 20.58
C ASP A 101 -4.25 19.50 19.33
N ASP A 102 -3.66 19.61 18.14
CA ASP A 102 -4.37 19.61 16.87
C ASP A 102 -4.35 18.22 16.21
N PHE A 103 -5.30 17.93 15.32
CA PHE A 103 -5.33 16.68 14.56
C PHE A 103 -4.03 16.50 13.77
N SER A 104 -3.47 15.29 13.79
CA SER A 104 -2.21 14.93 13.13
C SER A 104 -0.95 15.69 13.63
N SER A 105 -1.03 16.49 14.70
CA SER A 105 0.07 17.33 15.21
C SER A 105 1.33 16.55 15.67
N GLY A 106 1.16 15.28 16.05
CA GLY A 106 2.23 14.39 16.46
C GLY A 106 3.10 13.84 15.31
N THR A 107 3.47 12.56 15.39
CA THR A 107 4.36 11.90 14.40
C THR A 107 3.75 11.83 13.00
N SER A 108 2.42 11.82 12.91
CA SER A 108 1.68 11.70 11.64
C SER A 108 1.96 12.87 10.68
N SER A 109 2.20 14.09 11.17
CA SER A 109 2.58 15.25 10.34
C SER A 109 4.07 15.31 9.97
N ARG A 110 4.93 14.59 10.72
CA ARG A 110 6.39 14.66 10.62
C ARG A 110 7.02 13.52 9.80
N SER A 111 6.22 12.78 9.05
CA SER A 111 6.73 11.71 8.17
C SER A 111 7.40 12.26 6.91
N THR A 112 8.13 11.39 6.20
CA THR A 112 8.70 11.69 4.87
C THR A 112 7.62 11.89 3.80
N LYS A 113 6.34 11.69 4.13
CA LYS A 113 5.19 11.78 3.22
C LYS A 113 5.30 10.86 2.00
N LEU A 114 5.96 9.71 2.21
CA LEU A 114 6.14 8.66 1.21
C LEU A 114 5.53 7.38 1.76
N ILE A 115 4.69 6.74 0.95
CA ILE A 115 4.20 5.39 1.22
C ILE A 115 5.11 4.45 0.45
N HIS A 116 6.23 4.14 1.10
CA HIS A 116 7.21 3.24 0.51
C HIS A 116 6.79 1.79 0.69
N GLY A 117 6.56 1.07 -0.41
CA GLY A 117 6.22 -0.36 -0.42
C GLY A 117 7.35 -1.30 0.07
N GLY A 118 8.41 -0.76 0.66
CA GLY A 118 9.39 -1.54 1.39
C GLY A 118 10.37 -2.32 0.52
N VAL A 119 10.85 -1.75 -0.60
CA VAL A 119 11.86 -2.38 -1.48
C VAL A 119 13.08 -2.87 -0.67
N ARG A 120 13.50 -2.08 0.32
CA ARG A 120 14.59 -2.44 1.25
C ARG A 120 14.24 -3.61 2.17
N TYR A 121 12.98 -3.72 2.61
CA TYR A 121 12.51 -4.82 3.44
C TYR A 121 12.36 -6.10 2.62
N LEU A 122 11.92 -6.01 1.37
CA LEU A 122 11.86 -7.15 0.46
C LEU A 122 13.24 -7.77 0.23
N GLN A 123 14.26 -6.93 0.02
CA GLN A 123 15.65 -7.40 -0.09
C GLN A 123 16.06 -8.21 1.14
N LYS A 124 15.76 -7.72 2.36
CA LYS A 124 16.04 -8.45 3.60
C LYS A 124 15.24 -9.75 3.72
N ALA A 125 13.95 -9.73 3.36
CA ALA A 125 13.08 -10.91 3.39
C ALA A 125 13.63 -12.03 2.51
N ILE A 126 14.08 -11.70 1.30
CA ILE A 126 14.67 -12.66 0.36
C ILE A 126 16.03 -13.14 0.86
N MET A 127 16.91 -12.23 1.31
CA MET A 127 18.25 -12.60 1.79
C MET A 127 18.21 -13.47 3.04
N LYS A 128 17.21 -13.31 3.90
CA LYS A 128 17.06 -14.04 5.16
C LYS A 128 16.02 -15.17 5.10
N LEU A 129 15.38 -15.38 3.94
CA LEU A 129 14.28 -16.32 3.75
C LEU A 129 13.15 -16.14 4.79
N ASP A 130 12.86 -14.90 5.17
CA ASP A 130 11.90 -14.55 6.21
C ASP A 130 10.49 -14.34 5.62
N ILE A 131 9.60 -15.29 5.93
CA ILE A 131 8.22 -15.30 5.43
C ILE A 131 7.39 -14.17 6.05
N GLU A 132 7.65 -13.79 7.30
CA GLU A 132 6.89 -12.76 8.00
C GLU A 132 7.20 -11.39 7.40
N GLN A 133 8.47 -11.11 7.12
CA GLN A 133 8.88 -9.90 6.41
C GLN A 133 8.29 -9.85 5.00
N TYR A 134 8.21 -10.99 4.31
CA TYR A 134 7.59 -11.07 3.00
C TYR A 134 6.07 -10.78 3.04
N ARG A 135 5.35 -11.30 4.03
CA ARG A 135 3.92 -11.02 4.25
C ARG A 135 3.68 -9.54 4.51
N MET A 136 4.48 -8.93 5.39
CA MET A 136 4.42 -7.50 5.70
C MET A 136 4.61 -6.64 4.43
N VAL A 137 5.55 -6.99 3.55
CA VAL A 137 5.74 -6.28 2.27
C VAL A 137 4.49 -6.40 1.38
N LYS A 138 3.85 -7.58 1.31
CA LYS A 138 2.63 -7.75 0.53
C LYS A 138 1.46 -6.95 1.07
N GLU A 139 1.25 -6.96 2.38
CA GLU A 139 0.22 -6.15 3.03
C GLU A 139 0.47 -4.67 2.75
N ALA A 140 1.69 -4.18 2.94
CA ALA A 140 2.03 -2.80 2.63
C ALA A 140 1.75 -2.43 1.17
N LEU A 141 2.06 -3.32 0.21
CA LEU A 141 1.75 -3.11 -1.21
C LEU A 141 0.25 -3.14 -1.52
N HIS A 142 -0.51 -3.93 -0.78
CA HIS A 142 -1.96 -4.02 -0.93
C HIS A 142 -2.66 -2.79 -0.34
N GLU A 143 -2.31 -2.39 0.88
CA GLU A 143 -2.82 -1.17 1.52
C GLU A 143 -2.51 0.07 0.68
N ARG A 144 -1.32 0.12 0.08
CA ARG A 144 -0.94 1.17 -0.87
C ARG A 144 -1.89 1.25 -2.06
N ALA A 145 -2.20 0.11 -2.67
CA ALA A 145 -3.12 0.06 -3.80
C ALA A 145 -4.54 0.48 -3.39
N ASN A 146 -4.98 0.07 -2.20
CA ASN A 146 -6.26 0.48 -1.63
C ASN A 146 -6.30 1.99 -1.39
N LEU A 147 -5.22 2.59 -0.85
CA LEU A 147 -5.17 4.02 -0.59
C LEU A 147 -5.29 4.87 -1.86
N LEU A 148 -4.67 4.45 -2.96
CA LEU A 148 -4.82 5.08 -4.28
C LEU A 148 -6.27 5.09 -4.76
N GLU A 149 -7.03 4.04 -4.45
CA GLU A 149 -8.41 3.87 -4.86
C GLU A 149 -9.35 4.74 -4.02
N ILE A 150 -9.18 4.74 -2.69
CA ILE A 150 -10.06 5.49 -1.78
C ILE A 150 -9.73 6.99 -1.73
N ALA A 151 -8.46 7.37 -1.92
CA ALA A 151 -7.99 8.75 -1.76
C ALA A 151 -7.01 9.17 -2.87
N PRO A 152 -7.42 9.15 -4.15
CA PRO A 152 -6.56 9.51 -5.28
C PRO A 152 -6.10 10.98 -5.29
N HIS A 153 -6.79 11.84 -4.53
CA HIS A 153 -6.43 13.25 -4.37
C HIS A 153 -5.35 13.46 -3.30
N LEU A 154 -5.18 12.53 -2.36
CA LEU A 154 -4.13 12.56 -1.34
C LEU A 154 -2.87 11.81 -1.75
N SER A 155 -3.00 10.85 -2.66
CA SER A 155 -1.94 9.89 -2.93
C SER A 155 -1.69 9.71 -4.43
N ALA A 156 -0.42 9.74 -4.84
CA ALA A 156 -0.04 9.72 -6.25
C ALA A 156 1.25 8.93 -6.52
N PRO A 157 1.38 8.31 -7.70
CA PRO A 157 2.61 7.62 -8.10
C PRO A 157 3.77 8.60 -8.25
N LEU A 158 4.86 8.35 -7.53
CA LEU A 158 6.10 9.12 -7.56
C LEU A 158 7.22 8.30 -8.22
N PRO A 159 7.78 8.75 -9.36
CA PRO A 159 8.97 8.15 -9.94
C PRO A 159 10.21 8.48 -9.09
N ILE A 160 10.93 7.47 -8.63
CA ILE A 160 12.19 7.60 -7.89
C ILE A 160 13.33 7.10 -8.78
N MET A 161 14.33 7.96 -8.99
CA MET A 161 15.50 7.65 -9.80
C MET A 161 16.71 7.33 -8.91
N LEU A 162 17.33 6.17 -9.13
CA LEU A 162 18.52 5.70 -8.45
C LEU A 162 19.75 5.82 -9.37
N PRO A 163 20.65 6.80 -9.15
CA PRO A 163 21.87 6.92 -9.94
C PRO A 163 22.89 5.82 -9.58
N ILE A 164 23.55 5.27 -10.59
CA ILE A 164 24.47 4.14 -10.44
C ILE A 164 25.88 4.53 -10.92
N TYR A 165 26.86 4.37 -10.02
CA TYR A 165 28.25 4.81 -10.24
C TYR A 165 29.24 3.64 -10.41
N LYS A 166 28.81 2.39 -10.23
CA LYS A 166 29.62 1.20 -10.48
C LYS A 166 28.89 0.28 -11.45
N TRP A 167 29.59 -0.24 -12.44
CA TRP A 167 28.98 -1.06 -13.51
C TRP A 167 28.30 -2.32 -12.97
N TRP A 168 28.86 -2.97 -11.94
CA TRP A 168 28.29 -4.18 -11.33
C TRP A 168 27.04 -3.92 -10.48
N GLN A 169 26.83 -2.68 -10.03
CA GLN A 169 25.63 -2.31 -9.27
C GLN A 169 24.39 -2.27 -10.16
N LEU A 170 24.56 -1.99 -11.46
CA LEU A 170 23.47 -1.95 -12.42
C LEU A 170 22.69 -3.27 -12.49
N PRO A 171 23.31 -4.43 -12.80
CA PRO A 171 22.59 -5.71 -12.81
C PRO A 171 22.05 -6.08 -11.43
N TYR A 172 22.77 -5.76 -10.34
CA TYR A 172 22.33 -6.06 -8.98
C TYR A 172 21.02 -5.34 -8.61
N TYR A 173 20.98 -4.01 -8.77
CA TYR A 173 19.79 -3.23 -8.46
C TYR A 173 18.66 -3.51 -9.44
N TRP A 174 18.97 -3.76 -10.71
CA TRP A 174 17.97 -4.13 -11.71
C TRP A 174 17.21 -5.41 -11.33
N VAL A 175 17.94 -6.47 -10.94
CA VAL A 175 17.32 -7.72 -10.49
C VAL A 175 16.49 -7.48 -9.22
N GLY A 176 17.01 -6.73 -8.25
CA GLY A 176 16.28 -6.43 -7.01
C GLY A 176 14.96 -5.69 -7.27
N ILE A 177 14.97 -4.68 -8.13
CA ILE A 177 13.78 -3.89 -8.47
C ILE A 177 12.82 -4.73 -9.32
N LYS A 178 13.30 -5.56 -10.25
CA LYS A 178 12.42 -6.45 -11.03
C LYS A 178 11.75 -7.51 -10.17
N LEU A 179 12.46 -8.02 -9.17
CA LEU A 179 11.88 -8.93 -8.20
C LEU A 179 10.82 -8.23 -7.34
N TYR A 180 11.04 -6.95 -7.01
CA TYR A 180 10.00 -6.12 -6.37
C TYR A 180 8.78 -5.92 -7.27
N ASP A 181 8.95 -5.56 -8.54
CA ASP A 181 7.85 -5.46 -9.51
C ASP A 181 7.06 -6.77 -9.60
N LEU A 182 7.75 -7.92 -9.56
CA LEU A 182 7.13 -9.24 -9.60
C LEU A 182 6.31 -9.53 -8.33
N VAL A 183 6.84 -9.16 -7.16
CA VAL A 183 6.13 -9.34 -5.87
C VAL A 183 4.93 -8.40 -5.77
N ALA A 184 5.05 -7.18 -6.29
CA ALA A 184 3.94 -6.23 -6.38
C ALA A 184 2.85 -6.71 -7.34
N GLY A 185 3.20 -7.40 -8.42
CA GLY A 185 2.25 -8.01 -9.33
C GLY A 185 1.24 -7.00 -9.87
N SER A 186 -0.05 -7.21 -9.59
CA SER A 186 -1.14 -6.31 -9.99
C SER A 186 -1.16 -4.97 -9.24
N ASN A 187 -0.50 -4.89 -8.09
CA ASN A 187 -0.43 -3.68 -7.26
C ASN A 187 0.79 -2.80 -7.64
N CYS A 188 1.45 -3.14 -8.75
CA CYS A 188 2.55 -2.36 -9.30
C CYS A 188 1.98 -1.15 -10.04
N LEU A 189 2.35 0.05 -9.58
CA LEU A 189 1.95 1.32 -10.19
C LEU A 189 2.35 1.38 -11.66
N ARG A 190 3.65 1.23 -11.91
CA ARG A 190 4.28 1.25 -13.24
C ARG A 190 5.56 0.43 -13.20
N GLY A 191 5.87 -0.23 -14.31
CA GLY A 191 7.08 -1.04 -14.43
C GLY A 191 8.35 -0.20 -14.32
N SER A 192 9.35 -0.75 -13.61
CA SER A 192 10.67 -0.14 -13.54
C SER A 192 11.43 -0.19 -14.88
N TYR A 193 12.28 0.79 -15.13
CA TYR A 193 13.09 0.88 -16.35
C TYR A 193 14.48 1.48 -16.08
N VAL A 194 15.43 1.19 -16.97
CA VAL A 194 16.79 1.73 -16.91
C VAL A 194 16.90 2.96 -17.81
N LEU A 195 17.59 3.98 -17.31
CA LEU A 195 18.01 5.15 -18.06
C LEU A 195 19.51 5.12 -18.33
N SER A 196 19.89 5.48 -19.55
CA SER A 196 21.29 5.72 -19.90
C SER A 196 21.83 6.94 -19.16
N LYS A 197 23.16 7.05 -19.05
CA LYS A 197 23.83 8.23 -18.49
C LYS A 197 23.32 9.55 -19.09
N SER A 198 23.17 9.60 -20.42
CA SER A 198 22.71 10.81 -21.12
C SER A 198 21.31 11.24 -20.68
N ARG A 199 20.35 10.29 -20.67
CA ARG A 199 18.97 10.57 -20.24
C ARG A 199 18.87 10.91 -18.75
N ALA A 200 19.66 10.25 -17.91
CA ALA A 200 19.68 10.55 -16.48
C ALA A 200 20.16 12.00 -16.21
N LEU A 201 21.16 12.47 -16.95
CA LEU A 201 21.66 13.85 -16.87
C LEU A 201 20.72 14.88 -17.49
N GLU A 202 19.91 14.48 -18.47
CA GLU A 202 18.85 15.32 -19.05
C GLU A 202 17.75 15.60 -18.02
N HIS A 203 17.32 14.58 -17.29
CA HIS A 203 16.34 14.76 -16.21
C HIS A 203 16.91 15.48 -14.99
N PHE A 204 18.16 15.18 -14.60
CA PHE A 204 18.79 15.74 -13.41
C PHE A 204 20.23 16.20 -13.71
N PRO A 205 20.41 17.44 -14.21
CA PRO A 205 21.71 17.94 -14.63
C PRO A 205 22.69 18.16 -13.47
N MET A 206 22.20 18.21 -12.23
CA MET A 206 23.00 18.34 -11.00
C MET A 206 23.64 17.03 -10.52
N LEU A 207 23.36 15.89 -11.16
CA LEU A 207 24.00 14.62 -10.82
C LEU A 207 25.52 14.66 -11.09
N GLN A 208 26.28 13.96 -10.25
CA GLN A 208 27.72 13.81 -10.47
C GLN A 208 27.95 13.04 -11.78
N LYS A 209 28.65 13.67 -12.72
CA LYS A 209 28.90 13.11 -14.05
C LYS A 209 30.00 12.06 -14.05
N ASP A 210 30.92 12.16 -13.09
CA ASP A 210 32.07 11.29 -12.96
C ASP A 210 31.63 9.90 -12.50
N LYS A 211 32.11 8.87 -13.20
CA LYS A 211 31.80 7.45 -12.94
C LYS A 211 30.32 7.06 -13.05
N LEU A 212 29.42 7.99 -13.41
CA LEU A 212 28.01 7.67 -13.64
C LEU A 212 27.88 6.72 -14.82
N VAL A 213 27.29 5.55 -14.57
CA VAL A 213 27.03 4.49 -15.56
C VAL A 213 25.63 4.67 -16.16
N GLY A 214 24.65 5.02 -15.33
CA GLY A 214 23.26 5.19 -15.70
C GLY A 214 22.39 5.38 -14.46
N ALA A 215 21.08 5.23 -14.62
CA ALA A 215 20.15 5.26 -13.50
C ALA A 215 19.04 4.22 -13.68
N ILE A 216 18.42 3.79 -12.58
CA ILE A 216 17.20 2.97 -12.63
C ILE A 216 16.06 3.80 -12.06
N VAL A 217 14.93 3.83 -12.77
CA VAL A 217 13.70 4.46 -12.29
C VAL A 217 12.74 3.37 -11.86
N TYR A 218 12.25 3.50 -10.63
CA TYR A 218 11.17 2.69 -10.11
C TYR A 218 10.08 3.61 -9.56
N TYR A 219 8.88 3.07 -9.39
CA TYR A 219 7.73 3.85 -8.94
C TYR A 219 7.38 3.48 -7.51
N ASP A 220 7.17 4.52 -6.74
CA ASP A 220 6.65 4.44 -5.39
C ASP A 220 5.48 5.41 -5.26
N GLU A 221 5.01 5.66 -4.05
CA GLU A 221 3.86 6.52 -3.84
C GLU A 221 4.18 7.65 -2.85
N THR A 222 3.71 8.85 -3.18
CA THR A 222 3.77 10.00 -2.29
C THR A 222 2.39 10.28 -1.75
N THR A 223 2.34 10.73 -0.49
CA THR A 223 1.15 11.34 0.09
C THR A 223 1.35 12.85 0.15
N GLN A 224 0.34 13.61 -0.26
CA GLN A 224 0.25 15.02 0.11
C GLN A 224 -0.34 15.07 1.52
N ALA A 225 0.39 15.64 2.48
CA ALA A 225 -0.15 15.89 3.84
C ALA A 225 -1.32 16.87 3.71
N GLN A 226 -2.53 16.59 4.19
CA GLN A 226 -2.95 16.16 5.53
C GLN A 226 -3.90 14.95 5.44
N LEU A 227 -3.51 13.81 6.02
CA LEU A 227 -4.40 12.63 6.06
C LEU A 227 -5.56 12.79 7.06
N CYS A 228 -5.43 13.69 8.04
CA CYS A 228 -6.55 14.17 8.86
C CYS A 228 -6.72 15.68 8.58
N PRO A 229 -7.93 16.16 8.28
CA PRO A 229 -8.20 17.59 8.14
C PRO A 229 -7.93 18.32 9.48
N SER A 230 -7.41 19.54 9.38
CA SER A 230 -7.39 20.53 10.48
C SER A 230 -8.76 21.11 10.73
#